data_AF-A0A6B0SYI5-F1
#
_entry.id   AF-A0A6B0SYI5-F1
#
_cell.length_a   1.000
_cell.length_b   1.000
_cell.length_c   1.000
_cell.angle_alpha   90.00
_cell.angle_beta   90.00
_cell.angle_gamma   90.00
#
_symmetry.space_group_name_H-M   'P 1'
#
loop_
_entity.id
_entity.type
_entity.pdbx_description
1 polymer ?
#
loop_
_entity_poly.entity_id
_entity_poly.type
_entity_poly.pdbx_seq_one_letter_code
_entity_poly.pdbx_strand_id
1 'polypeptide(L)' 'MTRLAGDPDAVDELLDAPCEFAASEAVPVEAVLVEGDALAGVLEDAGFEDVGPGPAFDGEQTRRYRCQSPAE' A
#
# COMPACT_ATOMS: atom_id res chain seq x y z
N MET A 1 -11.77 -6.55 -1.24
CA MET A 1 -10.66 -6.21 -0.31
C MET A 1 -9.71 -7.37 -0.30
N THR A 2 -8.46 -7.14 -0.70
CA THR A 2 -7.39 -8.13 -0.60
C THR A 2 -6.55 -7.74 0.61
N ARG A 3 -6.29 -8.68 1.51
CA ARG A 3 -5.46 -8.46 2.71
C ARG A 3 -4.08 -9.05 2.45
N LEU A 4 -3.06 -8.23 2.64
CA LEU A 4 -1.65 -8.65 2.61
C LEU A 4 -1.20 -8.87 4.06
N ALA A 5 -0.58 -10.01 4.33
CA ALA A 5 0.01 -10.34 5.61
C ALA A 5 1.18 -11.31 5.35
N GLY A 6 2.38 -11.00 5.82
CA GLY A 6 3.57 -11.82 5.56
C GLY A 6 4.89 -11.06 5.80
N ASP A 7 6.00 -11.76 5.53
CA ASP A 7 7.35 -11.21 5.57
C ASP A 7 7.48 -10.00 4.61
N PRO A 8 8.19 -8.92 5.00
CA PRO A 8 8.27 -7.70 4.20
C PRO A 8 8.86 -7.95 2.80
N ASP A 9 9.91 -8.76 2.67
CA ASP A 9 10.50 -9.14 1.38
C ASP A 9 9.52 -9.92 0.49
N ALA A 10 8.64 -10.73 1.10
CA ALA A 10 7.62 -11.49 0.35
C ALA A 10 6.44 -10.61 -0.06
N VAL A 11 6.15 -9.56 0.71
CA VAL A 11 5.13 -8.57 0.37
C VAL A 11 5.61 -7.67 -0.77
N ASP A 12 6.88 -7.29 -0.77
CA ASP A 12 7.52 -6.50 -1.84
C ASP A 12 7.41 -7.20 -3.21
N GLU A 13 7.87 -8.45 -3.31
CA GLU A 13 7.79 -9.23 -4.56
C GLU A 13 6.34 -9.47 -5.02
N LEU A 14 5.40 -9.61 -4.07
CA LEU A 14 3.97 -9.78 -4.38
C LEU A 14 3.32 -8.48 -4.87
N LEU A 15 3.85 -7.32 -4.47
CA LEU A 15 3.35 -5.99 -4.85
C LEU A 15 3.89 -5.49 -6.19
N ASP A 16 5.03 -6.02 -6.65
CA ASP A 16 5.67 -5.62 -7.91
C ASP A 16 4.73 -5.79 -9.13
N ALA A 17 4.19 -6.99 -9.32
CA ALA A 17 3.27 -7.30 -10.43
C ALA A 17 1.95 -6.46 -10.43
N PRO A 18 1.22 -6.30 -9.31
CA PRO A 18 0.03 -5.45 -9.28
C PRO A 18 0.36 -3.95 -9.40
N CYS A 19 1.54 -3.49 -8.97
CA CYS A 19 1.98 -2.10 -9.20
C CYS A 19 2.30 -1.85 -10.67
N GLU A 20 2.98 -2.78 -11.35
CA GLU A 20 3.25 -2.68 -12.79
C GLU A 20 1.94 -2.66 -13.61
N PHE A 21 0.96 -3.48 -13.20
CA PHE A 21 -0.37 -3.48 -13.79
C PHE A 21 -1.13 -2.17 -13.58
N ALA A 22 -1.09 -1.61 -12.36
CA ALA A 22 -1.76 -0.36 -12.05
C ALA A 22 -1.12 0.86 -12.73
N ALA A 23 0.20 0.83 -12.92
CA ALA A 23 0.92 1.82 -13.72
C ALA A 23 0.49 1.77 -15.19
N SER A 24 0.29 0.57 -15.75
CA SER A 24 -0.14 0.40 -17.14
C SER A 24 -1.60 0.79 -17.39
N GLU A 25 -2.50 0.63 -16.41
CA GLU A 25 -3.95 0.82 -16.59
C GLU A 25 -4.49 2.14 -15.99
N ALA A 26 -3.62 2.99 -15.40
CA ALA A 26 -3.99 4.24 -14.72
C ALA A 26 -5.08 4.04 -13.64
N VAL A 27 -5.05 2.89 -12.95
CA VAL A 27 -5.96 2.57 -11.85
C VAL A 27 -5.24 2.91 -10.54
N PRO A 28 -5.79 3.78 -9.68
CA PRO A 28 -5.13 4.15 -8.43
C PRO A 28 -5.06 2.95 -7.49
N VAL A 29 -3.86 2.63 -6.99
CA VAL A 29 -3.65 1.60 -5.95
C VAL A 29 -3.80 2.23 -4.58
N GLU A 30 -4.68 1.65 -3.76
CA GLU A 30 -4.86 2.03 -2.36
C GLU A 30 -4.44 0.88 -1.45
N ALA A 31 -3.53 1.19 -0.52
CA ALA A 31 -3.10 0.29 0.55
C ALA A 31 -3.61 0.81 1.90
N VAL A 32 -3.92 -0.11 2.82
CA VAL A 32 -4.34 0.21 4.19
C VAL A 32 -3.48 -0.59 5.14
N LEU A 33 -2.79 0.10 6.03
CA LEU A 33 -1.92 -0.50 7.04
C LEU A 33 -2.38 -0.12 8.44
N VAL A 34 -2.13 -0.98 9.42
CA VAL A 34 -2.31 -0.61 10.83
C VAL A 34 -1.35 0.53 11.18
N GLU A 35 -1.79 1.44 12.04
CA GLU A 35 -0.95 2.54 12.49
C GLU A 35 0.28 1.99 13.23
N GLY A 36 1.47 2.39 12.79
CA GLY A 36 2.75 1.91 13.34
C GLY A 36 3.28 0.62 12.70
N ASP A 37 2.65 0.12 11.63
CA ASP A 37 3.15 -1.03 10.88
C ASP A 37 4.47 -0.70 10.15
N ALA A 38 5.42 -1.64 10.18
CA ALA A 38 6.74 -1.47 9.57
C ALA A 38 6.67 -1.37 8.04
N LEU A 39 5.58 -1.85 7.41
CA LEU A 39 5.34 -1.74 5.98
C LEU A 39 5.08 -0.30 5.51
N ALA A 40 4.85 0.65 6.42
CA ALA A 40 4.70 2.06 6.06
C ALA A 40 5.91 2.57 5.27
N GLY A 41 7.13 2.27 5.74
CA GLY A 41 8.35 2.69 5.05
C GLY A 41 8.54 2.02 3.68
N VAL A 42 8.07 0.78 3.51
CA VAL A 42 8.10 0.06 2.23
C VAL A 42 7.13 0.70 1.23
N LEU A 43 5.93 1.06 1.68
CA LEU A 43 4.96 1.77 0.84
C LEU A 43 5.49 3.15 0.43
N GLU A 44 6.09 3.90 1.36
CA GLU A 44 6.69 5.20 1.05
C GLU A 44 7.84 5.10 0.03
N ASP A 45 8.71 4.08 0.13
CA ASP A 45 9.80 3.83 -0.84
C ASP A 45 9.27 3.40 -2.21
N ALA A 46 8.19 2.62 -2.24
CA ALA A 46 7.47 2.22 -3.45
C ALA A 46 6.64 3.36 -4.09
N GLY A 47 6.68 4.57 -3.53
CA GLY A 47 6.01 5.75 -4.09
C GLY A 47 4.56 5.93 -3.64
N PHE A 48 4.13 5.26 -2.59
CA PHE A 48 2.83 5.53 -1.97
C PHE A 48 2.91 6.74 -1.04
N GLU A 49 1.87 7.56 -1.09
CA GLU A 49 1.71 8.71 -0.20
C GLU A 49 0.69 8.40 0.90
N ASP A 50 0.99 8.78 2.15
CA ASP A 50 0.03 8.70 3.25
C ASP A 50 -1.10 9.73 3.04
N VAL A 51 -2.32 9.24 2.85
CA VAL A 51 -3.52 10.06 2.60
C VAL A 51 -4.38 10.22 3.87
N GLY A 52 -3.87 9.81 5.02
CA GLY A 52 -4.49 9.99 6.33
C GLY A 52 -5.17 8.72 6.89
N PRO A 53 -6.09 8.89 7.86
CA PRO A 53 -6.68 7.76 8.57
C PRO A 53 -7.56 6.89 7.67
N GLY A 54 -7.36 5.58 7.78
CA GLY A 54 -8.15 4.54 7.14
C GLY A 54 -9.30 4.03 8.03
N PRO A 55 -10.11 3.10 7.51
CA PRO A 55 -11.15 2.45 8.30
C PRO A 55 -10.51 1.62 9.41
N ALA A 56 -11.12 1.59 10.60
CA ALA A 56 -10.63 0.71 11.65
C ALA A 56 -10.77 -0.75 11.22
N PHE A 57 -9.71 -1.53 11.39
CA PHE A 57 -9.69 -2.97 11.12
C PHE A 57 -9.54 -3.70 12.45
N ASP A 58 -10.49 -4.58 12.77
CA ASP A 58 -10.51 -5.32 14.06
C ASP A 58 -10.48 -4.42 15.32
N GLY A 59 -10.83 -3.13 15.18
CA GLY A 59 -10.73 -2.14 16.26
C GLY A 59 -9.40 -1.39 16.30
N GLU A 60 -8.45 -1.75 15.44
CA GLU A 60 -7.16 -1.10 15.28
C GLU A 60 -7.27 0.08 14.30
N GLN A 61 -6.60 1.18 14.65
CA GLN A 61 -6.52 2.37 13.79
C GLN A 61 -5.60 2.05 12.61
N THR A 62 -6.03 2.44 11.42
CA THR A 62 -5.25 2.24 10.20
C THR A 62 -4.93 3.56 9.51
N ARG A 63 -3.92 3.53 8.66
CA ARG A 63 -3.50 4.59 7.76
C ARG A 63 -3.74 4.13 6.32
N ARG A 64 -4.25 5.03 5.50
CA ARG A 64 -4.42 4.82 4.06
C ARG A 64 -3.23 5.40 3.33
N TYR A 65 -2.76 4.64 2.36
CA TYR A 65 -1.68 5.00 1.47
C TYR A 65 -2.18 4.89 0.03
N ARG A 66 -1.81 5.85 -0.80
CA ARG A 66 -2.21 5.86 -2.21
C ARG A 66 -0.98 6.02 -3.09
N CYS A 67 -0.82 5.10 -4.04
CA CYS A 67 0.12 5.29 -5.13
C CYS A 67 -0.64 5.96 -6.27
N GLN A 68 -0.33 7.24 -6.51
CA GLN A 68 -0.67 7.88 -7.77
C GLN A 68 0.35 7.34 -8.77
N SER A 69 -0.11 6.73 -9.86
CA SER A 69 0.75 6.18 -10.93
C SER A 69 1.95 7.09 -11.17
N PRO A 70 3.17 6.54 -11.35
CA PRO A 70 4.37 7.35 -11.44
C PRO A 70 4.15 8.44 -12.50
N ALA A 71 4.39 9.69 -12.10
CA ALA A 71 4.47 10.78 -13.05
C ALA A 71 5.56 10.40 -14.07
N GLU A 72 5.16 10.27 -15.33
CA GLU A 72 6.06 10.11 -16.48
C GLU A 72 7.18 11.17 -16.51
#